data_AF-A0A2U0DMV4-F1
#
_entry.id   AF-A0A2U0DMV4-F1
#
_cell.length_a   1.000
_cell.length_b   1.000
_cell.length_c   1.000
_cell.angle_alpha   90.00
_cell.angle_beta   90.00
_cell.angle_gamma   90.00
#
_symmetry.space_group_name_H-M   'P 1'
#
loop_
_entity.id
_entity.type
_entity.pdbx_description
1 polymer ?
#
loop_
_entity_poly.entity_id
_entity_poly.type
_entity_poly.pdbx_seq_one_letter_code
_entity_poly.pdbx_strand_id
1 'polypeptide(L)'
;MNVLGQKTEKAGPKDKAVTEHFKNDYKKKNYRKFAGTIVLKDNTATFDDKTIFFDQSDKITETMLKEGLVYPQLLTEFQVDKFENEDSDRTQKRFAKLQKNWKDSFEVNNIKLSGGSELSFLSTDEKIKRFKVVCKDPKFPNLMIYYFELTDKNATKDTPIQDFIKNSKLTHIFQRTE
;
A
#
# COMPACT_ATOMS: atom_id res chain seq x y z
N MET A 1 -20.57 -11.07 -20.41
CA MET A 1 -19.16 -11.09 -20.86
C MET A 1 -18.54 -9.73 -20.58
N ASN A 2 -17.57 -9.67 -19.67
CA ASN A 2 -16.50 -8.67 -19.63
C ASN A 2 -15.51 -9.11 -18.53
N VAL A 3 -14.58 -9.99 -18.90
CA VAL A 3 -13.39 -10.27 -18.07
C VAL A 3 -12.36 -9.24 -18.51
N LEU A 4 -12.44 -8.01 -17.98
CA LEU A 4 -11.32 -7.07 -18.11
C LEU A 4 -10.15 -7.66 -17.33
N GLY A 5 -9.09 -8.02 -18.05
CA GLY A 5 -7.91 -8.69 -17.52
C GLY A 5 -7.30 -7.93 -16.37
N GLN A 6 -7.43 -8.49 -15.17
CA GLN A 6 -6.64 -8.07 -14.01
C GLN A 6 -5.18 -8.41 -14.32
N LYS A 7 -4.28 -7.43 -14.18
CA LYS A 7 -2.86 -7.64 -14.44
C LYS A 7 -2.26 -8.47 -13.30
N THR A 8 -1.98 -9.74 -13.59
CA THR A 8 -1.11 -10.57 -12.78
C THR A 8 0.33 -10.33 -13.23
N GLU A 9 1.18 -9.79 -12.35
CA GLU A 9 2.59 -9.60 -12.65
C GLU A 9 3.37 -10.91 -12.42
N LYS A 10 4.27 -11.25 -13.36
CA LYS A 10 5.24 -12.34 -13.23
C LYS A 10 6.57 -11.75 -12.76
N ALA A 11 7.35 -12.53 -12.01
CA ALA A 11 8.65 -12.09 -11.50
C ALA A 11 9.59 -11.62 -12.62
N GLY A 12 10.15 -10.42 -12.47
CA GLY A 12 11.18 -9.84 -13.31
C GLY A 12 12.48 -9.53 -12.55
N PRO A 13 13.55 -9.10 -13.25
CA PRO A 13 14.86 -8.84 -12.64
C PRO A 13 14.86 -7.80 -11.51
N LYS A 14 13.91 -6.85 -11.54
CA LYS A 14 13.75 -5.79 -10.53
C LYS A 14 13.12 -6.29 -9.22
N ASP A 15 12.53 -7.48 -9.22
CA ASP A 15 11.79 -8.05 -8.09
C ASP A 15 12.67 -8.84 -7.11
N LYS A 16 13.98 -8.97 -7.39
CA LYS A 16 14.91 -9.71 -6.53
C LYS A 16 14.90 -9.17 -5.09
N ALA A 17 15.06 -7.85 -4.94
CA ALA A 17 15.07 -7.23 -3.62
C ALA A 17 13.69 -7.27 -2.92
N VAL A 18 12.58 -7.30 -3.67
CA VAL A 18 11.24 -7.48 -3.08
C VAL A 18 11.07 -8.91 -2.58
N THR A 19 11.53 -9.89 -3.37
CA THR A 19 11.50 -11.31 -3.01
C THR A 19 12.37 -11.58 -1.78
N GLU A 20 13.56 -10.98 -1.71
CA GLU A 20 14.47 -11.08 -0.57
C GLU A 20 13.86 -10.46 0.69
N HIS A 21 13.25 -9.27 0.60
CA HIS A 21 12.55 -8.63 1.72
C HIS A 21 11.47 -9.55 2.30
N PHE A 22 10.60 -10.10 1.45
CA PHE A 22 9.53 -11.00 1.90
C PHE A 22 10.03 -12.34 2.45
N LYS A 23 11.30 -12.70 2.21
CA LYS A 23 11.94 -13.91 2.72
C LYS A 23 12.66 -13.67 4.05
N ASN A 24 13.35 -12.54 4.20
CA ASN A 24 14.31 -12.32 5.29
C ASN A 24 13.83 -11.28 6.32
N ASP A 25 13.16 -10.22 5.86
CA ASP A 25 12.84 -9.03 6.68
C ASP A 25 11.34 -8.90 6.98
N TYR A 26 10.55 -9.84 6.47
CA TYR A 26 9.12 -9.91 6.64
C TYR A 26 8.71 -10.07 8.11
N LYS A 27 7.92 -9.11 8.58
CA LYS A 27 7.21 -9.20 9.86
C LYS A 27 5.74 -8.88 9.65
N LYS A 28 4.89 -9.87 9.95
CA LYS A 28 3.44 -9.72 9.88
C LYS A 28 2.96 -8.75 10.96
N LYS A 29 2.14 -7.78 10.57
CA LYS A 29 1.41 -6.87 11.45
C LYS A 29 -0.09 -7.02 11.22
N ASN A 30 -0.90 -6.34 12.02
CA ASN A 30 -2.34 -6.28 11.83
C ASN A 30 -2.74 -4.80 11.79
N TYR A 31 -2.97 -4.29 10.58
CA TYR A 31 -3.40 -2.91 10.40
C TYR A 31 -4.93 -2.86 10.44
N ARG A 32 -5.47 -1.88 11.18
CA ARG A 32 -6.91 -1.66 11.25
C ARG A 32 -7.40 -1.08 9.93
N LYS A 33 -8.58 -1.52 9.48
CA LYS A 33 -9.32 -0.82 8.44
C LYS A 33 -9.63 0.61 8.91
N PHE A 34 -9.71 1.53 7.97
CA PHE A 34 -10.15 2.89 8.26
C PHE A 34 -11.53 2.88 8.91
N ALA A 35 -11.69 3.64 10.00
CA ALA A 35 -12.92 3.68 10.78
C ALA A 35 -13.76 4.95 10.53
N GLY A 36 -13.21 5.94 9.81
CA GLY A 36 -13.88 7.19 9.48
C GLY A 36 -14.73 7.08 8.22
N THR A 37 -15.08 8.24 7.65
CA THR A 37 -15.91 8.31 6.46
C THR A 37 -15.07 8.20 5.20
N ILE A 38 -15.43 7.25 4.33
CA ILE A 38 -14.81 7.09 3.01
C ILE A 38 -15.82 7.53 1.94
N VAL A 39 -15.46 8.53 1.14
CA VAL A 39 -16.25 8.97 -0.02
C VAL A 39 -15.44 8.70 -1.28
N LEU A 40 -15.93 7.77 -2.12
CA LEU A 40 -15.39 7.57 -3.46
C LEU A 40 -16.20 8.40 -4.43
N LYS A 41 -15.54 9.31 -5.14
CA LYS A 41 -16.15 10.11 -6.20
C LYS A 41 -15.16 10.29 -7.34
N ASP A 42 -15.60 9.99 -8.54
CA ASP A 42 -14.77 10.06 -9.74
C ASP A 42 -13.45 9.31 -9.56
N ASN A 43 -12.32 10.01 -9.61
CA ASN A 43 -10.96 9.47 -9.45
C ASN A 43 -10.37 9.79 -8.06
N THR A 44 -11.22 10.06 -7.07
CA THR A 44 -10.82 10.45 -5.72
C THR A 44 -11.46 9.56 -4.66
N ALA A 45 -10.67 9.23 -3.65
CA ALA A 45 -11.12 8.64 -2.40
C ALA A 45 -10.77 9.62 -1.27
N THR A 46 -11.80 10.15 -0.61
CA THR A 46 -11.68 11.06 0.52
C THR A 46 -11.88 10.30 1.82
N PHE A 47 -10.92 10.39 2.73
CA PHE A 47 -10.87 9.78 4.06
C PHE A 47 -10.94 10.90 5.09
N ASP A 48 -12.15 11.16 5.59
CA ASP A 48 -12.51 12.36 6.36
C ASP A 48 -12.13 13.65 5.60
N ASP A 49 -10.95 14.23 5.86
CA ASP A 49 -10.44 15.46 5.28
C ASP A 49 -9.24 15.26 4.31
N LYS A 50 -8.77 14.01 4.14
CA LYS A 50 -7.61 13.68 3.30
C LYS A 50 -8.02 13.01 2.00
N THR A 51 -7.32 13.31 0.92
CA THR A 51 -7.67 12.82 -0.42
C THR A 51 -6.56 11.97 -1.01
N ILE A 52 -6.94 10.84 -1.61
CA ILE A 52 -6.10 10.04 -2.50
C ILE A 52 -6.73 10.06 -3.89
N PHE A 53 -5.93 10.42 -4.90
CA PHE A 53 -6.30 10.26 -6.30
C PHE A 53 -5.97 8.83 -6.73
N PHE A 54 -6.79 8.24 -7.59
CA PHE A 54 -6.53 6.93 -8.16
C PHE A 54 -6.96 6.85 -9.63
N ASP A 55 -6.49 5.83 -10.35
CA ASP A 55 -6.97 5.56 -11.71
C ASP A 55 -8.28 4.76 -11.63
N GLN A 56 -9.37 5.28 -12.20
CA GLN A 56 -10.68 4.62 -12.19
C GLN A 56 -10.71 3.25 -12.88
N SER A 57 -9.76 3.02 -13.80
CA SER A 57 -9.60 1.72 -14.46
C SER A 57 -8.91 0.68 -13.57
N ASP A 58 -8.23 1.12 -12.50
CA ASP A 58 -7.52 0.27 -11.54
C ASP A 58 -8.46 -0.21 -10.43
N LYS A 59 -9.15 -1.32 -10.73
CA LYS A 59 -10.08 -1.97 -9.80
C LYS A 59 -9.42 -2.58 -8.58
N ILE A 60 -8.10 -2.78 -8.56
CA ILE A 60 -7.41 -3.28 -7.37
C ILE A 60 -7.24 -2.14 -6.37
N THR A 61 -6.66 -1.02 -6.84
CA THR A 61 -6.46 0.17 -6.01
C THR A 61 -7.79 0.75 -5.55
N GLU A 62 -8.78 0.87 -6.44
CA GLU A 62 -10.12 1.36 -6.09
C GLU A 62 -10.73 0.54 -4.93
N THR A 63 -10.70 -0.78 -5.01
CA THR A 63 -11.28 -1.65 -3.98
C THR A 63 -10.50 -1.60 -2.68
N MET A 64 -9.16 -1.50 -2.70
CA MET A 64 -8.37 -1.31 -1.48
C MET A 64 -8.72 -0.01 -0.74
N LEU A 65 -8.92 1.08 -1.49
CA LEU A 65 -9.31 2.38 -0.94
C LEU A 65 -10.74 2.33 -0.39
N LYS A 66 -11.68 1.79 -1.18
CA LYS A 66 -13.09 1.65 -0.81
C LYS A 66 -13.30 0.85 0.48
N GLU A 67 -12.52 -0.20 0.65
CA GLU A 67 -12.60 -1.10 1.81
C GLU A 67 -11.80 -0.60 3.01
N GLY A 68 -11.20 0.60 2.91
CA GLY A 68 -10.42 1.22 3.98
C GLY A 68 -9.16 0.43 4.35
N LEU A 69 -8.63 -0.39 3.43
CA LEU A 69 -7.42 -1.18 3.67
C LEU A 69 -6.17 -0.32 3.52
N VAL A 70 -6.21 0.64 2.59
CA VAL A 70 -5.14 1.63 2.36
C VAL A 70 -5.76 3.00 2.52
N TYR A 71 -5.16 3.85 3.35
CA TYR A 71 -5.66 5.19 3.65
C TYR A 71 -4.52 6.13 4.09
N PRO A 72 -4.72 7.46 3.98
CA PRO A 72 -3.68 8.47 4.25
C PRO A 72 -2.98 8.37 5.61
N GLN A 73 -3.74 8.21 6.70
CA GLN A 73 -3.22 8.17 8.07
C GLN A 73 -2.32 6.94 8.26
N LEU A 74 -2.74 5.77 7.76
CA LEU A 74 -1.92 4.55 7.76
C LEU A 74 -0.60 4.74 7.03
N LEU A 75 -0.63 5.35 5.84
CA LEU A 75 0.59 5.56 5.06
C LEU A 75 1.50 6.58 5.74
N THR A 76 0.94 7.60 6.39
CA THR A 76 1.68 8.58 7.22
C THR A 76 2.38 7.89 8.38
N GLU A 77 1.64 7.09 9.16
CA GLU A 77 2.19 6.31 10.28
C GLU A 77 3.31 5.37 9.79
N PHE A 78 3.09 4.71 8.66
CA PHE A 78 4.10 3.85 8.05
C PHE A 78 5.37 4.63 7.67
N GLN A 79 5.25 5.84 7.09
CA GLN A 79 6.42 6.67 6.76
C GLN A 79 7.17 7.12 8.02
N VAL A 80 6.45 7.51 9.08
CA VAL A 80 7.05 7.91 10.36
C VAL A 80 7.78 6.72 11.00
N ASP A 81 7.13 5.56 11.09
CA ASP A 81 7.73 4.32 11.61
C ASP A 81 8.99 3.95 10.83
N LYS A 82 8.93 4.03 9.49
CA LYS A 82 10.05 3.77 8.59
C LYS A 82 11.21 4.73 8.89
N PHE A 83 10.96 6.04 8.96
CA PHE A 83 11.98 7.04 9.30
C PHE A 83 12.61 6.79 10.68
N GLU A 84 11.81 6.40 11.67
CA GLU A 84 12.32 6.16 13.02
C GLU A 84 13.18 4.89 13.11
N ASN A 85 12.85 3.84 12.36
CA ASN A 85 13.45 2.51 12.50
C ASN A 85 14.49 2.16 11.44
N GLU A 86 14.50 2.80 10.26
CA GLU A 86 15.52 2.55 9.24
C GLU A 86 16.89 3.07 9.68
N ASP A 87 17.98 2.51 9.14
CA ASP A 87 19.37 2.92 9.39
C ASP A 87 19.72 4.29 8.75
N SER A 88 18.81 5.26 8.82
CA SER A 88 19.12 6.65 8.49
C SER A 88 19.97 7.29 9.61
N ASP A 89 20.81 8.24 9.21
CA ASP A 89 21.78 8.92 10.06
C ASP A 89 21.11 9.45 11.35
N ARG A 90 21.60 8.99 12.51
CA ARG A 90 21.11 9.40 13.84
C ARG A 90 21.10 10.92 14.01
N THR A 91 22.05 11.61 13.40
CA THR A 91 22.17 13.07 13.42
C THR A 91 21.02 13.71 12.66
N GLN A 92 20.69 13.21 11.46
CA GLN A 92 19.54 13.68 10.68
C GLN A 92 18.22 13.44 11.42
N LYS A 93 18.05 12.27 12.05
CA LYS A 93 16.88 11.99 12.90
C LYS A 93 16.75 12.97 14.05
N ARG A 94 17.87 13.28 14.72
CA ARG A 94 17.88 14.26 15.82
C ARG A 94 17.49 15.65 15.33
N PHE A 95 18.07 16.12 14.23
CA PHE A 95 17.74 17.42 13.66
C PHE A 95 16.27 17.53 13.22
N ALA A 96 15.73 16.49 12.58
CA ALA A 96 14.32 16.45 12.24
C ALA A 96 13.45 16.55 13.50
N LYS A 97 13.74 15.74 14.53
CA LYS A 97 12.97 15.71 15.79
C LYS A 97 13.01 17.00 16.60
N LEU A 98 13.99 17.88 16.37
CA LEU A 98 14.06 19.20 16.99
C LEU A 98 13.05 20.20 16.39
N GLN A 99 12.57 19.96 15.17
CA GLN A 99 11.52 20.79 14.57
C GLN A 99 10.17 20.52 15.25
N LYS A 100 9.45 21.59 15.57
CA LYS A 100 8.06 21.47 16.03
C LYS A 100 7.23 20.79 14.94
N ASN A 101 6.51 19.73 15.30
CA ASN A 101 5.68 18.94 14.40
C ASN A 101 6.40 18.31 13.20
N TRP A 102 7.64 17.84 13.37
CA TRP A 102 8.41 17.18 12.30
C TRP A 102 7.70 16.02 11.58
N LYS A 103 6.70 15.41 12.22
CA LYS A 103 5.85 14.35 11.64
C LYS A 103 4.97 14.85 10.50
N ASP A 104 4.61 16.14 10.48
CA ASP A 104 3.78 16.75 9.44
C ASP A 104 4.46 16.67 8.06
N SER A 105 5.80 16.62 8.03
CA SER A 105 6.58 16.38 6.81
C SER A 105 6.27 15.04 6.14
N PHE A 106 5.82 14.05 6.91
CA PHE A 106 5.46 12.70 6.44
C PHE A 106 3.97 12.56 6.14
N GLU A 107 3.18 13.61 6.34
CA GLU A 107 1.75 13.58 6.09
C GLU A 107 1.48 13.15 4.65
N VAL A 108 0.75 12.06 4.49
CA VAL A 108 0.30 11.60 3.19
C VAL A 108 -1.04 12.26 2.91
N ASN A 109 -1.09 13.10 1.88
CA ASN A 109 -2.31 13.72 1.38
C ASN A 109 -2.11 14.14 -0.08
N ASN A 110 -3.18 14.14 -0.88
CA ASN A 110 -3.17 14.50 -2.29
C ASN A 110 -2.16 13.69 -3.14
N ILE A 111 -1.92 12.43 -2.76
CA ILE A 111 -1.10 11.50 -3.54
C ILE A 111 -1.93 10.82 -4.63
N LYS A 112 -1.27 10.31 -5.68
CA LYS A 112 -1.91 9.50 -6.71
C LYS A 112 -1.44 8.04 -6.63
N LEU A 113 -2.37 7.12 -6.43
CA LEU A 113 -2.16 5.67 -6.50
C LEU A 113 -2.60 5.12 -7.86
N SER A 114 -1.84 4.19 -8.44
CA SER A 114 -2.17 3.60 -9.74
C SER A 114 -1.41 2.30 -9.99
N GLY A 115 -1.79 1.58 -11.04
CA GLY A 115 -1.05 0.40 -11.48
C GLY A 115 -1.11 -0.77 -10.51
N GLY A 116 -2.20 -0.89 -9.75
CA GLY A 116 -2.52 -1.99 -8.87
C GLY A 116 -2.41 -3.33 -9.61
N SER A 117 -1.54 -4.21 -9.14
CA SER A 117 -1.34 -5.54 -9.72
C SER A 117 -1.12 -6.60 -8.64
N GLU A 118 -1.61 -7.81 -8.89
CA GLU A 118 -1.35 -8.96 -8.02
C GLU A 118 0.03 -9.55 -8.33
N LEU A 119 0.84 -9.72 -7.28
CA LEU A 119 2.14 -10.38 -7.34
C LEU A 119 1.96 -11.87 -6.98
N SER A 120 1.37 -12.63 -7.90
CA SER A 120 1.05 -14.05 -7.67
C SER A 120 2.29 -14.89 -7.37
N PHE A 121 3.45 -14.54 -7.93
CA PHE A 121 4.72 -15.21 -7.68
C PHE A 121 5.23 -15.07 -6.23
N LEU A 122 4.75 -14.07 -5.48
CA LEU A 122 5.06 -13.90 -4.06
C LEU A 122 3.97 -14.47 -3.14
N SER A 123 2.86 -14.94 -3.70
CA SER A 123 1.65 -15.34 -2.97
C SER A 123 1.53 -16.87 -3.00
N THR A 124 2.24 -17.54 -2.09
CA THR A 124 2.34 -19.02 -2.07
C THR A 124 1.16 -19.70 -1.36
N ASP A 125 0.33 -18.95 -0.66
CA ASP A 125 -0.84 -19.41 0.09
C ASP A 125 -2.09 -18.71 -0.46
N GLU A 126 -3.18 -19.44 -0.70
CA GLU A 126 -4.46 -18.90 -1.16
C GLU A 126 -5.03 -17.83 -0.21
N LYS A 127 -4.64 -17.86 1.05
CA LYS A 127 -5.06 -16.92 2.11
C LYS A 127 -4.25 -15.63 2.14
N ILE A 128 -3.14 -15.56 1.41
CA ILE A 128 -2.23 -14.42 1.43
C ILE A 128 -1.98 -13.97 0.01
N LYS A 129 -2.38 -12.74 -0.31
CA LYS A 129 -2.07 -12.13 -1.61
C LYS A 129 -1.30 -10.84 -1.42
N ARG A 130 -0.32 -10.64 -2.29
CA ARG A 130 0.55 -9.46 -2.30
C ARG A 130 0.25 -8.64 -3.54
N PHE A 131 0.21 -7.34 -3.35
CA PHE A 131 -0.15 -6.39 -4.40
C PHE A 131 0.91 -5.32 -4.50
N LYS A 132 1.16 -4.87 -5.72
CA LYS A 132 2.00 -3.73 -6.04
C LYS A 132 1.12 -2.56 -6.42
N VAL A 133 1.42 -1.39 -5.90
CA VAL A 133 0.73 -0.13 -6.23
C VAL A 133 1.77 0.96 -6.40
N VAL A 134 1.72 1.67 -7.52
CA VAL A 134 2.57 2.84 -7.77
C VAL A 134 1.95 4.06 -7.10
N CYS A 135 2.75 4.81 -6.38
CA CYS A 135 2.41 6.07 -5.75
C CYS A 135 3.23 7.22 -6.33
N LYS A 136 2.54 8.24 -6.83
CA LYS A 136 3.12 9.55 -7.13
C LYS A 136 2.67 10.53 -6.05
N ASP A 137 3.62 10.94 -5.22
CA ASP A 137 3.42 12.00 -4.24
C ASP A 137 4.00 13.31 -4.81
N PRO A 138 3.23 14.41 -4.84
CA PRO A 138 3.73 15.70 -5.33
C PRO A 138 4.93 16.23 -4.52
N LYS A 139 5.12 15.80 -3.27
CA LYS A 139 6.26 16.17 -2.43
C LYS A 139 7.57 15.56 -2.91
N PHE A 140 7.52 14.47 -3.69
CA PHE A 140 8.71 13.73 -4.11
C PHE A 140 8.85 13.67 -5.65
N PRO A 141 10.07 13.89 -6.19
CA PRO A 141 10.29 13.80 -7.63
C PRO A 141 10.15 12.37 -8.14
N ASN A 142 10.57 11.39 -7.35
CA ASN A 142 10.60 9.97 -7.73
C ASN A 142 9.25 9.30 -7.51
N LEU A 143 9.04 8.17 -8.21
CA LEU A 143 7.90 7.31 -7.96
C LEU A 143 8.20 6.41 -6.76
N MET A 144 7.20 6.23 -5.92
CA MET A 144 7.25 5.27 -4.83
C MET A 144 6.41 4.06 -5.22
N ILE A 145 6.87 2.87 -4.89
CA ILE A 145 6.12 1.64 -5.08
C ILE A 145 5.81 1.07 -3.71
N TYR A 146 4.53 0.89 -3.44
CA TYR A 146 4.04 0.16 -2.29
C TYR A 146 3.77 -1.29 -2.63
N TYR A 147 4.11 -2.15 -1.69
CA TYR A 147 3.80 -3.56 -1.68
C TYR A 147 2.91 -3.83 -0.47
N PHE A 148 1.67 -4.21 -0.72
CA PHE A 148 0.67 -4.50 0.31
C PHE A 148 0.43 -6.00 0.39
N GLU A 149 0.60 -6.58 1.58
CA GLU A 149 0.16 -7.95 1.84
C GLU A 149 -1.22 -7.93 2.51
N LEU A 150 -2.17 -8.59 1.86
CA LEU A 150 -3.52 -8.77 2.34
C LEU A 150 -3.70 -10.24 2.77
N THR A 151 -4.29 -10.47 3.93
CA THR A 151 -4.66 -11.81 4.41
C THR A 151 -6.17 -11.95 4.52
N ASP A 152 -6.75 -12.96 3.86
CA ASP A 152 -8.11 -13.44 4.09
C ASP A 152 -8.05 -14.90 4.57
N LYS A 153 -8.49 -15.15 5.80
CA LYS A 153 -8.41 -16.48 6.43
C LYS A 153 -9.37 -17.50 5.79
N ASN A 154 -10.41 -17.00 5.13
CA ASN A 154 -11.48 -17.79 4.55
C ASN A 154 -11.34 -17.95 3.02
N ALA A 155 -10.33 -17.30 2.43
CA ALA A 155 -10.09 -17.41 1.01
C ALA A 155 -9.69 -18.84 0.62
N THR A 156 -10.16 -19.23 -0.56
CA THR A 156 -9.83 -20.45 -1.28
C THR A 156 -9.26 -20.10 -2.65
N LYS A 157 -8.70 -21.08 -3.36
CA LYS A 157 -8.19 -20.91 -4.74
C LYS A 157 -9.21 -20.29 -5.70
N ASP A 158 -10.49 -20.51 -5.46
CA ASP A 158 -11.59 -20.05 -6.31
C ASP A 158 -12.13 -18.66 -5.90
N THR A 159 -11.60 -18.07 -4.82
CA THR A 159 -12.04 -16.75 -4.35
C THR A 159 -11.64 -15.67 -5.36
N PRO A 160 -12.60 -14.93 -5.96
CA PRO A 160 -12.28 -13.85 -6.88
C PRO A 160 -11.44 -12.77 -6.20
N ILE A 161 -10.52 -12.11 -6.93
CA ILE A 161 -9.61 -11.12 -6.32
C ILE A 161 -10.35 -9.99 -5.61
N GLN A 162 -11.51 -9.58 -6.13
CA GLN A 162 -12.30 -8.48 -5.59
C GLN A 162 -12.90 -8.86 -4.24
N ASP A 163 -13.43 -10.08 -4.15
CA ASP A 163 -13.96 -10.64 -2.90
C ASP A 163 -12.83 -10.89 -1.90
N PHE A 164 -11.68 -11.37 -2.37
CA PHE A 164 -10.48 -11.52 -1.56
C PHE A 164 -10.09 -10.18 -0.91
N ILE A 165 -9.94 -9.11 -1.70
CA ILE A 165 -9.56 -7.80 -1.17
C ILE A 165 -10.60 -7.34 -0.14
N LYS A 166 -11.89 -7.41 -0.45
CA LYS A 166 -12.98 -7.01 0.45
C LYS A 166 -12.94 -7.69 1.82
N ASN A 167 -12.72 -9.00 1.83
CA ASN A 167 -12.73 -9.81 3.05
C ASN A 167 -11.40 -9.81 3.80
N SER A 168 -10.35 -9.27 3.18
CA SER A 168 -9.00 -9.29 3.74
C SER A 168 -8.76 -8.27 4.86
N LYS A 169 -7.62 -8.44 5.52
CA LYS A 169 -6.96 -7.45 6.37
C LYS A 169 -5.59 -7.14 5.78
N LEU A 170 -5.14 -5.89 5.92
CA LEU A 170 -3.77 -5.53 5.60
C LEU A 170 -2.83 -6.06 6.69
N THR A 171 -1.82 -6.83 6.29
CA THR A 171 -0.90 -7.50 7.20
C THR A 171 0.57 -7.17 7.00
N HIS A 172 0.92 -6.53 5.90
CA HIS A 172 2.27 -6.00 5.70
C HIS A 172 2.26 -4.83 4.72
N ILE A 173 3.15 -3.87 4.95
CA ILE A 173 3.43 -2.76 4.04
C ILE A 173 4.94 -2.74 3.83
N PHE A 174 5.36 -2.71 2.58
CA PHE A 174 6.73 -2.45 2.19
C PHE A 174 6.75 -1.39 1.10
N GLN A 175 7.80 -0.57 1.05
CA GLN A 175 7.89 0.54 0.11
C GLN A 175 9.30 0.69 -0.43
N ARG A 176 9.41 0.90 -1.74
CA ARG A 176 10.67 1.22 -2.41
C ARG A 176 10.51 2.42 -3.32
N THR A 177 11.61 3.11 -3.57
CA THR A 177 11.70 4.17 -4.58
C THR A 177 12.16 3.54 -5.88
N GLU A 178 11.55 3.93 -7.00
CA GLU A 178 12.03 3.63 -8.37
C GLU A 178 12.72 4.84 -9.00
#